data_AF-A0A076MZY6-F1
#
_entry.id   AF-A0A076MZY6-F1
#
_cell.length_a   1.000
_cell.length_b   1.000
_cell.length_c   1.000
_cell.angle_alpha   90.00
_cell.angle_beta   90.00
_cell.angle_gamma   90.00
#
_symmetry.space_group_name_H-M   'P 1'
#
loop_
_entity.id
_entity.type
_entity.pdbx_description
1 polymer ?
#
loop_
_entity_poly.entity_id
_entity_poly.type
_entity_poly.pdbx_seq_one_letter_code
_entity_poly.pdbx_strand_id
1 'polypeptide(L)'
;MRSSRGALLALVLAVVVAGGVVAWIALTGRPAPKPACTVVMADGSSFDLTVEQARNAATIAAVGRRLGMPDHAVTVALATAIQESRLRNLPGGDRDSAGLFQQRPSQGWGDYEQVTDPVYAATAFYERLRDQPGWADLTVTQAAQLVQRSAFPEAYAQWETEAAATAGALTGAKPGALTCTNLSPGAPEADIVAVARAELGTAVLSGPHPAAEGWAFATWLVANATRFGLDGVTFDGMTWTADSGTWTTTGPRDGVLSLLRAGTG
;
A
#
# COMPACT_ATOMS: atom_id res chain seq x y z
N MET A 1 -32.78 -62.18 -11.16
CA MET A 1 -32.28 -61.16 -12.12
C MET A 1 -32.90 -59.76 -11.97
N ARG A 2 -33.84 -59.52 -11.02
CA ARG A 2 -34.47 -58.19 -10.79
C ARG A 2 -33.71 -57.30 -9.80
N SER A 3 -32.92 -57.85 -8.85
CA SER A 3 -32.23 -57.05 -7.82
C SER A 3 -30.95 -56.36 -8.29
N SER A 4 -30.23 -56.93 -9.28
CA SER A 4 -28.96 -56.39 -9.77
C SER A 4 -29.13 -55.09 -10.56
N ARG A 5 -30.26 -54.92 -11.27
CA ARG A 5 -30.59 -53.69 -12.01
C ARG A 5 -30.92 -52.51 -11.09
N GLY A 6 -31.64 -52.77 -9.99
CA GLY A 6 -31.95 -51.76 -8.99
C GLY A 6 -30.70 -51.28 -8.23
N ALA A 7 -29.80 -52.20 -7.91
CA ALA A 7 -28.52 -51.86 -7.28
C ALA A 7 -27.62 -51.01 -8.20
N LEU A 8 -27.57 -51.34 -9.50
CA LEU A 8 -26.78 -50.57 -10.47
C LEU A 8 -27.32 -49.14 -10.64
N LEU A 9 -28.64 -48.98 -10.75
CA LEU A 9 -29.30 -47.67 -10.85
C LEU A 9 -29.09 -46.81 -9.60
N ALA A 10 -29.18 -47.41 -8.41
CA ALA A 10 -28.92 -46.71 -7.16
C ALA A 10 -27.45 -46.26 -7.04
N LEU A 11 -26.51 -47.09 -7.49
CA LEU A 11 -25.09 -46.74 -7.50
C LEU A 11 -24.79 -45.59 -8.47
N VAL A 12 -25.33 -45.63 -9.69
CA VAL A 12 -25.16 -44.55 -10.68
C VAL A 12 -25.76 -43.25 -10.15
N LEU A 13 -26.94 -43.29 -9.55
CA LEU A 13 -27.57 -42.09 -8.97
C LEU A 13 -26.74 -41.52 -7.82
N ALA A 14 -26.21 -42.36 -6.92
CA ALA A 14 -25.36 -41.93 -5.82
C ALA A 14 -24.05 -41.28 -6.33
N VAL A 15 -23.44 -41.83 -7.38
CA VAL A 15 -22.24 -41.24 -8.00
C VAL A 15 -22.54 -39.90 -8.68
N VAL A 16 -23.68 -39.77 -9.37
CA VAL A 16 -24.10 -38.52 -10.00
C VAL A 16 -24.39 -37.45 -8.94
N VAL A 17 -25.08 -37.79 -7.85
CA VAL A 17 -25.36 -36.86 -6.75
C VAL A 17 -24.07 -36.45 -6.04
N ALA A 18 -23.19 -37.41 -5.72
CA ALA A 18 -21.90 -37.11 -5.11
C ALA A 18 -21.03 -36.23 -6.02
N GLY A 19 -20.97 -36.53 -7.33
CA GLY A 19 -20.28 -35.72 -8.31
C GLY A 19 -20.86 -34.32 -8.43
N GLY A 20 -22.19 -34.18 -8.40
CA GLY A 20 -22.89 -32.90 -8.39
C GLY A 20 -22.62 -32.07 -7.13
N VAL A 21 -22.59 -32.70 -5.95
CA VAL A 21 -22.26 -32.03 -4.67
C VAL A 21 -20.80 -31.59 -4.64
N VAL A 22 -19.87 -32.44 -5.10
CA VAL A 22 -18.44 -32.09 -5.18
C VAL A 22 -18.21 -30.95 -6.17
N ALA A 23 -18.85 -30.99 -7.34
CA ALA A 23 -18.79 -29.91 -8.31
C ALA A 23 -19.41 -28.62 -7.76
N TRP A 24 -20.55 -28.70 -7.08
CA TRP A 24 -21.18 -27.56 -6.41
C TRP A 24 -20.26 -26.95 -5.36
N ILE A 25 -19.69 -27.74 -4.44
CA ILE A 25 -18.75 -27.26 -3.42
C ILE A 25 -17.48 -26.67 -4.07
N ALA A 26 -16.97 -27.26 -5.15
CA ALA A 26 -15.80 -26.72 -5.85
C ALA A 26 -16.11 -25.40 -6.59
N LEU A 27 -17.35 -25.22 -7.04
CA LEU A 27 -17.80 -24.02 -7.74
C LEU A 27 -18.23 -22.90 -6.78
N THR A 28 -18.83 -23.23 -5.63
CA THR A 28 -19.33 -22.25 -4.64
C THR A 28 -18.41 -22.06 -3.44
N GLY A 29 -17.45 -22.95 -3.22
CA GLY A 29 -16.52 -22.94 -2.09
C GLY A 29 -15.19 -22.24 -2.36
N ARG A 30 -15.07 -21.47 -3.47
CA ARG A 30 -13.89 -20.64 -3.68
C ARG A 30 -13.88 -19.55 -2.61
N PRO A 31 -12.84 -19.46 -1.76
CA PRO A 31 -12.75 -18.38 -0.79
C PRO A 31 -12.77 -17.05 -1.54
N ALA A 32 -13.50 -16.08 -0.99
CA ALA A 32 -13.53 -14.74 -1.53
C ALA A 32 -12.09 -14.21 -1.67
N PRO A 33 -11.77 -13.51 -2.77
CA PRO A 33 -10.44 -12.92 -2.93
C PRO A 33 -10.16 -11.95 -1.77
N LYS A 34 -8.93 -11.99 -1.25
CA LYS A 34 -8.55 -11.15 -0.11
C LYS A 34 -8.36 -9.70 -0.56
N PRO A 35 -8.62 -8.71 0.32
CA PRO A 35 -8.26 -7.32 0.08
C PRO A 35 -6.75 -7.18 -0.16
N ALA A 36 -6.38 -6.50 -1.25
CA ALA A 36 -4.98 -6.27 -1.61
C ALA A 36 -4.83 -5.00 -2.44
N CYS A 37 -3.62 -4.47 -2.48
CA CYS A 37 -3.24 -3.39 -3.39
C CYS A 37 -2.17 -3.89 -4.34
N THR A 38 -2.25 -3.50 -5.60
CA THR A 38 -1.33 -3.91 -6.66
C THR A 38 -0.61 -2.68 -7.19
N VAL A 39 0.71 -2.80 -7.35
CA VAL A 39 1.56 -1.77 -7.97
C VAL A 39 2.03 -2.28 -9.33
N VAL A 40 1.80 -1.49 -10.38
CA VAL A 40 2.25 -1.77 -11.74
C VAL A 40 3.62 -1.13 -11.98
N MET A 41 4.57 -1.94 -12.45
CA MET A 41 5.93 -1.54 -12.76
C MET A 41 6.05 -1.02 -14.20
N ALA A 42 7.18 -0.36 -14.50
CA ALA A 42 7.38 0.29 -15.80
C ALA A 42 7.41 -0.69 -16.99
N ASP A 43 7.76 -1.96 -16.76
CA ASP A 43 7.78 -3.03 -17.75
C ASP A 43 6.41 -3.73 -17.91
N GLY A 44 5.38 -3.27 -17.20
CA GLY A 44 4.02 -3.82 -17.21
C GLY A 44 3.81 -5.01 -16.29
N SER A 45 4.85 -5.52 -15.62
CA SER A 45 4.67 -6.49 -14.54
C SER A 45 4.14 -5.82 -13.27
N SER A 46 3.67 -6.60 -12.30
CA SER A 46 3.07 -6.08 -11.08
C SER A 46 3.34 -6.96 -9.87
N PHE A 47 3.22 -6.37 -8.68
CA PHE A 47 3.29 -7.08 -7.41
C PHE A 47 2.21 -6.58 -6.45
N ASP A 48 1.86 -7.44 -5.49
CA ASP A 48 0.83 -7.16 -4.50
C ASP A 48 1.44 -6.74 -3.16
N LEU A 49 0.75 -5.81 -2.53
CA LEU A 49 0.91 -5.35 -1.17
C LEU A 49 -0.38 -5.70 -0.40
N THR A 50 -0.24 -6.06 0.87
CA THR A 50 -1.41 -6.03 1.76
C THR A 50 -1.91 -4.59 1.91
N VAL A 51 -3.17 -4.42 2.32
CA VAL A 51 -3.72 -3.09 2.62
C VAL A 51 -2.91 -2.35 3.69
N GLU A 52 -2.36 -3.09 4.68
CA GLU A 52 -1.46 -2.53 5.69
C GLU A 52 -0.15 -2.01 5.07
N GLN A 53 0.48 -2.81 4.22
CA GLN A 53 1.74 -2.44 3.55
C GLN A 53 1.55 -1.23 2.64
N ALA A 54 0.46 -1.18 1.87
CA ALA A 54 0.13 -0.05 1.02
C ALA A 54 -0.11 1.23 1.84
N ARG A 55 -0.82 1.13 2.97
CA ARG A 55 -1.04 2.24 3.91
C ARG A 55 0.29 2.79 4.45
N ASN A 56 1.15 1.91 4.93
CA ASN A 56 2.46 2.29 5.49
C ASN A 56 3.38 2.89 4.41
N ALA A 57 3.41 2.32 3.21
CA ALA A 57 4.14 2.90 2.08
C ALA A 57 3.62 4.30 1.72
N ALA A 58 2.30 4.49 1.72
CA ALA A 58 1.67 5.79 1.47
C ALA A 58 2.07 6.83 2.52
N THR A 59 2.16 6.44 3.80
CA THR A 59 2.67 7.33 4.87
C THR A 59 4.13 7.71 4.64
N ILE A 60 5.01 6.76 4.31
CA ILE A 60 6.44 7.03 4.03
C ILE A 60 6.59 8.02 2.87
N ALA A 61 5.84 7.82 1.77
CA ALA A 61 5.88 8.70 0.61
C ALA A 61 5.29 10.08 0.90
N ALA A 62 4.15 10.14 1.60
CA ALA A 62 3.50 11.37 2.02
C ALA A 62 4.43 12.24 2.87
N VAL A 63 5.07 11.65 3.88
CA VAL A 63 6.02 12.34 4.75
C VAL A 63 7.24 12.84 3.97
N GLY A 64 7.77 12.03 3.05
CA GLY A 64 8.88 12.45 2.19
C GLY A 64 8.54 13.68 1.36
N ARG A 65 7.38 13.68 0.70
CA ARG A 65 6.88 14.83 -0.06
C ARG A 65 6.66 16.06 0.81
N ARG A 66 6.02 15.89 1.98
CA ARG A 66 5.81 16.98 2.95
C ARG A 66 7.12 17.64 3.36
N LEU A 67 8.18 16.85 3.51
CA LEU A 67 9.51 17.34 3.87
C LEU A 67 10.31 17.90 2.69
N GLY A 68 9.74 17.92 1.47
CA GLY A 68 10.42 18.39 0.26
C GLY A 68 11.53 17.44 -0.22
N MET A 69 11.48 16.16 0.16
CA MET A 69 12.45 15.18 -0.30
C MET A 69 12.19 14.79 -1.77
N PRO A 70 13.24 14.61 -2.59
CA PRO A 70 13.08 14.16 -3.97
C PRO A 70 12.63 12.69 -4.03
N ASP A 71 12.05 12.28 -5.16
CA ASP A 71 11.55 10.92 -5.37
C ASP A 71 12.58 9.82 -5.07
N HIS A 72 13.87 10.08 -5.36
CA HIS A 72 14.96 9.18 -5.01
C HIS A 72 15.01 8.87 -3.50
N ALA A 73 14.82 9.87 -2.63
CA ALA A 73 14.77 9.65 -1.18
C ALA A 73 13.58 8.79 -0.77
N VAL A 74 12.42 8.97 -1.42
CA VAL A 74 11.23 8.14 -1.17
C VAL A 74 11.51 6.70 -1.55
N THR A 75 12.19 6.46 -2.66
CA THR A 75 12.67 5.12 -3.04
C THR A 75 13.61 4.54 -1.99
N VAL A 76 14.59 5.32 -1.50
CA VAL A 76 15.52 4.90 -0.43
C VAL A 76 14.77 4.50 0.85
N ALA A 77 13.80 5.32 1.28
CA ALA A 77 13.01 5.04 2.47
C ALA A 77 12.13 3.80 2.31
N LEU A 78 11.48 3.63 1.16
CA LEU A 78 10.65 2.46 0.87
C LEU A 78 11.48 1.18 0.79
N ALA A 79 12.61 1.19 0.07
CA ALA A 79 13.53 0.04 0.01
C ALA A 79 14.02 -0.34 1.41
N THR A 80 14.34 0.66 2.23
CA THR A 80 14.72 0.45 3.63
C THR A 80 13.58 -0.21 4.41
N ALA A 81 12.38 0.36 4.42
CA ALA A 81 11.26 -0.20 5.18
C ALA A 81 10.82 -1.58 4.68
N ILE A 82 10.96 -1.88 3.38
CA ILE A 82 10.74 -3.23 2.84
C ILE A 82 11.77 -4.20 3.42
N GLN A 83 13.05 -3.84 3.43
CA GLN A 83 14.10 -4.70 3.96
C GLN A 83 13.97 -4.91 5.48
N GLU A 84 13.66 -3.86 6.24
CA GLU A 84 13.63 -3.90 7.70
C GLU A 84 12.37 -4.58 8.25
N SER A 85 11.21 -4.34 7.64
CA SER A 85 9.93 -4.77 8.21
C SER A 85 8.93 -5.34 7.20
N ARG A 86 9.28 -5.40 5.92
CA ARG A 86 8.33 -5.68 4.83
C ARG A 86 7.18 -4.68 4.81
N LEU A 87 7.44 -3.40 5.09
CA LEU A 87 6.43 -2.33 5.20
C LEU A 87 5.38 -2.58 6.30
N ARG A 88 5.73 -3.29 7.37
CA ARG A 88 4.83 -3.54 8.52
C ARG A 88 5.30 -2.75 9.72
N ASN A 89 4.37 -2.16 10.46
CA ASN A 89 4.73 -1.40 11.65
C ASN A 89 4.88 -2.36 12.84
N LEU A 90 6.05 -2.97 12.97
CA LEU A 90 6.27 -4.05 13.94
C LEU A 90 6.42 -3.52 15.37
N PRO A 91 5.83 -4.17 16.39
CA PRO A 91 5.95 -3.74 17.78
C PRO A 91 7.33 -4.03 18.37
N GLY A 92 8.20 -4.77 17.67
CA GLY A 92 9.53 -5.15 18.13
C GLY A 92 10.28 -6.01 17.11
N GLY A 93 11.58 -6.19 17.32
CA GLY A 93 12.47 -7.01 16.51
C GLY A 93 13.75 -7.39 17.27
N ASP A 94 14.91 -7.19 16.66
CA ASP A 94 16.19 -7.42 17.33
C ASP A 94 16.45 -6.37 18.42
N ARG A 95 16.74 -6.83 19.64
CA ARG A 95 16.93 -6.00 20.83
C ARG A 95 15.71 -5.09 21.09
N ASP A 96 15.87 -3.79 20.94
CA ASP A 96 14.85 -2.76 21.12
C ASP A 96 14.42 -2.13 19.78
N SER A 97 14.73 -2.75 18.63
CA SER A 97 14.26 -2.25 17.34
C SER A 97 12.74 -2.37 17.24
N ALA A 98 12.08 -1.35 16.68
CA ALA A 98 10.65 -1.37 16.42
C ALA A 98 10.27 -0.49 15.21
N GLY A 99 9.02 -0.62 14.79
CA GLY A 99 8.40 0.17 13.73
C GLY A 99 8.83 -0.20 12.31
N LEU A 100 8.45 0.66 11.36
CA LEU A 100 8.65 0.46 9.92
C LEU A 100 10.11 0.27 9.50
N PHE A 101 11.00 0.98 10.16
CA PHE A 101 12.43 1.04 9.84
C PHE A 101 13.29 0.25 10.83
N GLN A 102 12.67 -0.51 11.74
CA GLN A 102 13.37 -1.21 12.83
C GLN A 102 14.37 -0.30 13.57
N GLN A 103 13.92 0.92 13.86
CA GLN A 103 14.71 1.94 14.55
C GLN A 103 14.85 1.58 16.03
N ARG A 104 16.02 1.87 16.61
CA ARG A 104 16.37 1.50 17.98
C ARG A 104 16.38 2.72 18.90
N PRO A 105 15.51 2.78 19.93
CA PRO A 105 15.57 3.84 20.94
C PRO A 105 16.94 4.00 21.59
N SER A 106 17.61 2.90 21.93
CA SER A 106 18.96 2.90 22.49
C SER A 106 20.06 3.45 21.56
N GLN A 107 19.77 3.66 20.27
CA GLN A 107 20.66 4.32 19.31
C GLN A 107 20.21 5.76 18.98
N GLY A 108 19.35 6.34 19.81
CA GLY A 108 18.94 7.74 19.72
C GLY A 108 17.92 8.04 18.61
N TRP A 109 17.20 7.03 18.10
CA TRP A 109 16.14 7.22 17.11
C TRP A 109 14.87 7.88 17.67
N GLY A 110 14.69 7.87 18.99
CA GLY A 110 13.47 8.33 19.69
C GLY A 110 13.17 7.37 20.84
N ASP A 111 12.06 7.56 21.55
CA ASP A 111 11.51 6.54 22.45
C ASP A 111 10.70 5.48 21.68
N TYR A 112 10.16 4.49 22.38
CA TYR A 112 9.38 3.40 21.77
C TYR A 112 8.12 3.90 21.05
N GLU A 113 7.41 4.84 21.65
CA GLU A 113 6.16 5.40 21.11
C GLU A 113 6.45 6.18 19.83
N GLN A 114 7.56 6.90 19.81
CA GLN A 114 8.06 7.63 18.64
C GLN A 114 8.48 6.69 17.51
N VAL A 115 9.33 5.69 17.75
CA VAL A 115 9.79 4.80 16.65
C VAL A 115 8.69 3.88 16.11
N THR A 116 7.60 3.70 16.87
CA THR A 116 6.41 2.97 16.41
C THR A 116 5.31 3.87 15.85
N ASP A 117 5.48 5.19 15.85
CA ASP A 117 4.67 6.13 15.06
C ASP A 117 5.23 6.22 13.63
N PRO A 118 4.50 5.76 12.60
CA PRO A 118 4.96 5.80 11.21
C PRO A 118 5.37 7.19 10.71
N VAL A 119 4.69 8.26 11.14
CA VAL A 119 4.98 9.64 10.73
C VAL A 119 6.29 10.10 11.35
N TYR A 120 6.47 9.84 12.66
CA TYR A 120 7.71 10.17 13.34
C TYR A 120 8.88 9.36 12.75
N ALA A 121 8.74 8.03 12.65
CA ALA A 121 9.80 7.15 12.18
C ALA A 121 10.28 7.50 10.76
N ALA A 122 9.33 7.81 9.86
CA ALA A 122 9.65 8.28 8.51
C ALA A 122 10.32 9.67 8.53
N THR A 123 9.84 10.59 9.36
CA THR A 123 10.44 11.93 9.50
C THR A 123 11.89 11.83 9.96
N ALA A 124 12.15 11.06 11.03
CA ALA A 124 13.49 10.83 11.57
C ALA A 124 14.42 10.16 10.54
N PHE A 125 13.89 9.23 9.73
CA PHE A 125 14.66 8.62 8.64
C PHE A 125 15.10 9.65 7.61
N TYR A 126 14.17 10.47 7.10
CA TYR A 126 14.48 11.47 6.08
C TYR A 126 15.41 12.58 6.59
N GLU A 127 15.27 13.00 7.85
CA GLU A 127 16.18 13.97 8.47
C GLU A 127 17.61 13.41 8.52
N ARG A 128 17.78 12.16 8.96
CA ARG A 128 19.11 11.54 8.99
C ARG A 128 19.69 11.28 7.60
N LEU A 129 18.86 10.95 6.61
CA LEU A 129 19.28 10.84 5.22
C LEU A 129 19.78 12.19 4.72
N ARG A 130 19.01 13.27 4.95
CA ARG A 130 19.36 14.63 4.54
C ARG A 130 20.70 15.08 5.10
N ASP A 131 21.04 14.66 6.31
CA ASP A 131 22.31 14.99 6.98
C ASP A 131 23.53 14.25 6.43
N GLN A 132 23.36 13.27 5.53
CA GLN A 132 24.49 12.52 4.94
C GLN A 132 25.10 13.24 3.73
N PRO A 133 26.37 13.68 3.75
CA PRO A 133 26.97 14.33 2.58
C PRO A 133 26.94 13.46 1.32
N GLY A 134 26.48 14.02 0.19
CA GLY A 134 26.49 13.35 -1.11
C GLY A 134 25.43 12.27 -1.30
N TRP A 135 24.49 12.07 -0.35
CA TRP A 135 23.50 10.98 -0.42
C TRP A 135 22.65 11.00 -1.69
N ALA A 136 22.37 12.20 -2.23
CA ALA A 136 21.47 12.37 -3.37
C ALA A 136 22.00 11.75 -4.67
N ASP A 137 23.32 11.55 -4.77
CA ASP A 137 23.98 10.97 -5.94
C ASP A 137 24.30 9.47 -5.76
N LEU A 138 23.99 8.90 -4.59
CA LEU A 138 24.27 7.50 -4.28
C LEU A 138 23.21 6.57 -4.86
N THR A 139 23.56 5.29 -4.99
CA THR A 139 22.54 4.27 -5.26
C THR A 139 21.59 4.15 -4.06
N VAL A 140 20.41 3.59 -4.30
CA VAL A 140 19.41 3.38 -3.24
C VAL A 140 20.00 2.58 -2.08
N THR A 141 20.72 1.50 -2.40
CA THR A 141 21.41 0.65 -1.44
C THR A 141 22.47 1.41 -0.64
N GLN A 142 23.29 2.22 -1.30
CA GLN A 142 24.33 3.01 -0.64
C GLN A 142 23.73 4.05 0.31
N ALA A 143 22.70 4.78 -0.13
CA ALA A 143 22.02 5.77 0.69
C ALA A 143 21.31 5.14 1.88
N ALA A 144 20.61 4.01 1.69
CA ALA A 144 19.97 3.25 2.76
C ALA A 144 20.99 2.79 3.81
N GLN A 145 22.13 2.25 3.34
CA GLN A 145 23.21 1.79 4.21
C GLN A 145 23.87 2.93 5.00
N LEU A 146 24.00 4.15 4.44
CA LEU A 146 24.54 5.28 5.19
C LEU A 146 23.68 5.63 6.41
N VAL A 147 22.36 5.51 6.26
CA VAL A 147 21.39 5.84 7.33
C VAL A 147 21.29 4.71 8.35
N GLN A 148 21.04 3.48 7.89
CA GLN A 148 20.78 2.33 8.77
C GLN A 148 22.05 1.70 9.36
N ARG A 149 23.18 1.77 8.63
CA ARG A 149 24.45 1.13 9.01
C ARG A 149 24.29 -0.35 9.34
N SER A 150 23.56 -1.08 8.49
CA SER A 150 23.28 -2.50 8.65
C SER A 150 24.54 -3.37 8.48
N ALA A 151 24.52 -4.59 9.00
CA ALA A 151 25.58 -5.59 8.79
C ALA A 151 25.59 -6.18 7.37
N PHE A 152 24.55 -5.91 6.56
CA PHE A 152 24.37 -6.46 5.21
C PHE A 152 24.11 -5.35 4.19
N PRO A 153 25.16 -4.64 3.73
CA PRO A 153 25.02 -3.47 2.86
C PRO A 153 24.21 -3.74 1.59
N GLU A 154 24.41 -4.89 0.95
CA GLU A 154 23.78 -5.24 -0.33
C GLU A 154 22.33 -5.73 -0.21
N ALA A 155 21.80 -5.88 1.01
CA ALA A 155 20.47 -6.46 1.21
C ALA A 155 19.34 -5.57 0.66
N TYR A 156 19.57 -4.26 0.52
CA TYR A 156 18.59 -3.32 -0.02
C TYR A 156 18.44 -3.41 -1.55
N ALA A 157 19.48 -3.84 -2.25
CA ALA A 157 19.54 -3.84 -3.72
C ALA A 157 18.40 -4.63 -4.37
N GLN A 158 17.99 -5.73 -3.71
CA GLN A 158 16.93 -6.59 -4.21
C GLN A 158 15.53 -5.91 -4.19
N TRP A 159 15.35 -4.80 -3.47
CA TRP A 159 14.07 -4.08 -3.35
C TRP A 159 14.02 -2.79 -4.16
N GLU A 160 15.09 -2.42 -4.87
CA GLU A 160 15.18 -1.13 -5.57
C GLU A 160 14.07 -0.97 -6.61
N THR A 161 13.75 -2.03 -7.35
CA THR A 161 12.72 -2.00 -8.40
C THR A 161 11.33 -1.81 -7.81
N GLU A 162 10.94 -2.63 -6.83
CA GLU A 162 9.63 -2.53 -6.18
C GLU A 162 9.47 -1.20 -5.43
N ALA A 163 10.54 -0.74 -4.76
CA ALA A 163 10.54 0.55 -4.07
C ALA A 163 10.41 1.72 -5.04
N ALA A 164 11.07 1.67 -6.21
CA ALA A 164 10.98 2.71 -7.22
C ALA A 164 9.59 2.77 -7.87
N ALA A 165 9.00 1.61 -8.18
CA ALA A 165 7.63 1.52 -8.68
C ALA A 165 6.61 2.07 -7.66
N THR A 166 6.76 1.66 -6.39
CA THR A 166 5.92 2.14 -5.28
C THR A 166 6.07 3.64 -5.06
N ALA A 167 7.31 4.17 -5.07
CA ALA A 167 7.59 5.59 -4.99
C ALA A 167 6.90 6.34 -6.14
N GLY A 168 7.11 5.92 -7.39
CA GLY A 168 6.52 6.59 -8.55
C GLY A 168 5.00 6.65 -8.51
N ALA A 169 4.34 5.59 -8.03
CA ALA A 169 2.88 5.60 -7.83
C ALA A 169 2.47 6.61 -6.74
N LEU A 170 3.12 6.58 -5.58
CA LEU A 170 2.74 7.38 -4.40
C LEU A 170 3.21 8.84 -4.46
N THR A 171 4.20 9.17 -5.28
CA THR A 171 4.63 10.56 -5.52
C THR A 171 3.87 11.23 -6.66
N GLY A 172 3.00 10.48 -7.36
CA GLY A 172 2.23 10.96 -8.50
C GLY A 172 3.00 10.99 -9.82
N ALA A 173 4.25 10.51 -9.85
CA ALA A 173 5.05 10.41 -11.07
C ALA A 173 4.53 9.33 -12.05
N LYS A 174 3.82 8.32 -11.54
CA LYS A 174 3.15 7.25 -12.29
C LYS A 174 1.65 7.24 -11.93
N PRO A 175 0.84 8.12 -12.57
CA PRO A 175 -0.60 8.19 -12.39
C PRO A 175 -1.29 6.82 -12.41
N GLY A 176 -2.09 6.53 -11.39
CA GLY A 176 -2.92 5.32 -11.31
C GLY A 176 -2.17 3.99 -11.21
N ALA A 177 -0.84 4.00 -11.01
CA ALA A 177 -0.03 2.78 -10.97
C ALA A 177 -0.23 1.92 -9.71
N LEU A 178 -0.78 2.49 -8.63
CA LEU A 178 -1.26 1.75 -7.47
C LEU A 178 -2.79 1.73 -7.47
N THR A 179 -3.34 0.52 -7.34
CA THR A 179 -4.77 0.29 -7.15
C THR A 179 -4.99 -0.66 -5.99
N CYS A 180 -6.14 -0.57 -5.32
CA CYS A 180 -6.57 -1.52 -4.30
C CYS A 180 -7.89 -2.17 -4.71
N THR A 181 -8.02 -3.47 -4.48
CA THR A 181 -9.16 -4.29 -4.93
C THR A 181 -9.74 -5.10 -3.77
N ASN A 182 -10.98 -5.58 -3.95
CA ASN A 182 -11.70 -6.38 -2.96
C ASN A 182 -11.79 -5.67 -1.59
N LEU A 183 -11.86 -4.35 -1.61
CA LEU A 183 -11.99 -3.57 -0.39
C LEU A 183 -13.45 -3.59 0.06
N SER A 184 -13.66 -3.59 1.36
CA SER A 184 -14.98 -3.37 1.97
C SER A 184 -14.83 -2.25 2.99
N PRO A 185 -14.85 -0.98 2.55
CA PRO A 185 -14.75 0.17 3.44
C PRO A 185 -15.95 0.21 4.38
N GLY A 186 -15.68 0.28 5.69
CA GLY A 186 -16.70 0.41 6.72
C GLY A 186 -16.78 1.84 7.27
N ALA A 187 -17.21 1.96 8.53
CA ALA A 187 -17.12 3.22 9.25
C ALA A 187 -15.64 3.68 9.33
N PRO A 188 -15.35 4.99 9.17
CA PRO A 188 -13.98 5.50 9.26
C PRO A 188 -13.33 5.16 10.61
N GLU A 189 -12.11 4.62 10.55
CA GLU A 189 -11.28 4.30 11.72
C GLU A 189 -10.50 5.52 12.23
N ALA A 190 -10.33 6.54 11.38
CA ALA A 190 -9.58 7.75 11.70
C ALA A 190 -10.15 8.99 10.99
N ASP A 191 -9.91 10.16 11.58
CA ASP A 191 -10.21 11.44 10.94
C ASP A 191 -9.21 11.72 9.80
N ILE A 192 -9.71 11.66 8.57
CA ILE A 192 -8.94 11.93 7.35
C ILE A 192 -8.25 13.29 7.37
N VAL A 193 -8.85 14.32 7.97
CA VAL A 193 -8.27 15.66 8.02
C VAL A 193 -7.08 15.70 8.96
N ALA A 194 -7.20 15.09 10.14
CA ALA A 194 -6.10 15.00 11.10
C ALA A 194 -4.92 14.21 10.51
N VAL A 195 -5.19 13.05 9.90
CA VAL A 195 -4.16 12.22 9.29
C VAL A 195 -3.50 12.93 8.10
N ALA A 196 -4.27 13.58 7.22
CA ALA A 196 -3.70 14.31 6.09
C ALA A 196 -2.78 15.45 6.52
N ARG A 197 -3.11 16.19 7.58
CA ARG A 197 -2.18 17.19 8.15
C ARG A 197 -0.90 16.55 8.66
N ALA A 198 -1.02 15.40 9.33
CA ALA A 198 0.11 14.67 9.89
C ALA A 198 0.98 13.97 8.84
N GLU A 199 0.44 13.52 7.71
CA GLU A 199 1.21 12.78 6.70
C GLU A 199 1.58 13.68 5.51
N LEU A 200 0.62 14.40 4.95
CA LEU A 200 0.77 15.21 3.72
C LEU A 200 1.13 16.68 4.01
N GLY A 201 0.94 17.16 5.24
CA GLY A 201 1.15 18.57 5.61
C GLY A 201 0.03 19.51 5.17
N THR A 202 -1.09 18.97 4.66
CA THR A 202 -2.25 19.74 4.22
C THR A 202 -3.55 19.01 4.54
N ALA A 203 -4.65 19.75 4.62
CA ALA A 203 -6.01 19.20 4.74
C ALA A 203 -6.82 19.35 3.44
N VAL A 204 -6.23 19.95 2.40
CA VAL A 204 -6.92 20.23 1.14
C VAL A 204 -6.93 18.97 0.28
N LEU A 205 -7.94 18.13 0.47
CA LEU A 205 -8.11 16.84 -0.24
C LEU A 205 -9.23 16.86 -1.29
N SER A 206 -9.59 18.06 -1.77
CA SER A 206 -10.61 18.22 -2.81
C SER A 206 -10.34 19.48 -3.63
N GLY A 207 -11.01 19.59 -4.78
CA GLY A 207 -10.88 20.74 -5.67
C GLY A 207 -9.65 20.64 -6.59
N PRO A 208 -9.24 21.74 -7.23
CA PRO A 208 -8.13 21.75 -8.18
C PRO A 208 -6.78 21.48 -7.49
N HIS A 209 -5.96 20.61 -8.08
CA HIS A 209 -4.58 20.34 -7.66
C HIS A 209 -3.63 20.29 -8.86
N PRO A 210 -2.35 20.69 -8.70
CA PRO A 210 -1.30 20.38 -9.67
C PRO A 210 -1.24 18.87 -9.93
N ALA A 211 -1.00 18.47 -11.18
CA ALA A 211 -1.11 17.07 -11.59
C ALA A 211 -0.34 16.08 -10.70
N ALA A 212 0.95 16.33 -10.42
CA ALA A 212 1.75 15.43 -9.59
C ALA A 212 1.24 15.37 -8.13
N GLU A 213 0.81 16.51 -7.58
CA GLU A 213 0.28 16.57 -6.21
C GLU A 213 -1.07 15.86 -6.09
N GLY A 214 -1.99 16.14 -7.02
CA GLY A 214 -3.30 15.51 -7.00
C GLY A 214 -3.24 14.01 -7.24
N TRP A 215 -2.32 13.52 -8.09
CA TRP A 215 -2.08 12.08 -8.23
C TRP A 215 -1.49 11.46 -6.97
N ALA A 216 -0.53 12.12 -6.30
CA ALA A 216 0.00 11.66 -5.02
C ALA A 216 -1.11 11.57 -3.95
N PHE A 217 -1.97 12.58 -3.85
CA PHE A 217 -3.08 12.60 -2.89
C PHE A 217 -4.15 11.56 -3.25
N ALA A 218 -4.51 11.43 -4.53
CA ALA A 218 -5.45 10.41 -4.99
C ALA A 218 -4.97 9.00 -4.66
N THR A 219 -3.69 8.70 -4.91
CA THR A 219 -3.12 7.38 -4.60
C THR A 219 -2.99 7.15 -3.09
N TRP A 220 -2.65 8.18 -2.31
CA TRP A 220 -2.66 8.10 -0.84
C TRP A 220 -4.07 7.81 -0.28
N LEU A 221 -5.11 8.41 -0.86
CA LEU A 221 -6.51 8.14 -0.52
C LEU A 221 -6.90 6.69 -0.84
N VAL A 222 -6.51 6.17 -2.01
CA VAL A 222 -6.76 4.76 -2.40
C VAL A 222 -6.10 3.80 -1.42
N ALA A 223 -4.82 4.02 -1.05
CA ALA A 223 -4.11 3.19 -0.09
C ALA A 223 -4.73 3.23 1.33
N ASN A 224 -5.42 4.31 1.67
CA ASN A 224 -6.12 4.50 2.95
C ASN A 224 -7.64 4.31 2.84
N ALA A 225 -8.18 3.80 1.74
CA ALA A 225 -9.63 3.79 1.50
C ALA A 225 -10.42 3.12 2.62
N THR A 226 -9.94 1.99 3.15
CA THR A 226 -10.58 1.31 4.30
C THR A 226 -10.44 2.09 5.60
N ARG A 227 -9.33 2.81 5.81
CA ARG A 227 -9.09 3.65 7.01
C ARG A 227 -10.12 4.76 7.13
N PHE A 228 -10.54 5.32 6.00
CA PHE A 228 -11.38 6.50 5.92
C PHE A 228 -12.80 6.23 5.43
N GLY A 229 -13.16 4.97 5.18
CA GLY A 229 -14.49 4.61 4.65
C GLY A 229 -14.77 5.19 3.26
N LEU A 230 -13.80 5.13 2.34
CA LEU A 230 -13.93 5.67 0.98
C LEU A 230 -14.38 4.61 -0.01
N ASP A 231 -15.49 4.86 -0.68
CA ASP A 231 -15.99 4.04 -1.79
C ASP A 231 -15.34 4.41 -3.12
N GLY A 232 -14.73 5.59 -3.22
CA GLY A 232 -14.06 5.99 -4.44
C GLY A 232 -13.28 7.30 -4.33
N VAL A 233 -12.41 7.49 -5.31
CA VAL A 233 -11.55 8.66 -5.48
C VAL A 233 -11.56 9.03 -6.96
N THR A 234 -11.73 10.32 -7.25
CA THR A 234 -11.63 10.83 -8.62
C THR A 234 -10.55 11.90 -8.70
N PHE A 235 -9.71 11.83 -9.72
CA PHE A 235 -8.75 12.87 -10.05
C PHE A 235 -8.47 12.89 -11.56
N ASP A 236 -8.41 14.08 -12.14
CA ASP A 236 -8.00 14.30 -13.54
C ASP A 236 -8.77 13.45 -14.56
N GLY A 237 -10.10 13.38 -14.40
CA GLY A 237 -11.00 12.61 -15.27
C GLY A 237 -10.95 11.09 -15.07
N MET A 238 -10.24 10.60 -14.06
CA MET A 238 -10.14 9.19 -13.72
C MET A 238 -10.84 8.92 -12.37
N THR A 239 -11.62 7.84 -12.29
CA THR A 239 -12.25 7.38 -11.05
C THR A 239 -11.78 5.98 -10.69
N TRP A 240 -11.37 5.81 -9.45
CA TRP A 240 -11.22 4.51 -8.79
C TRP A 240 -12.37 4.31 -7.80
N THR A 241 -12.88 3.08 -7.69
CA THR A 241 -13.87 2.70 -6.66
C THR A 241 -13.44 1.44 -5.92
N ALA A 242 -13.86 1.31 -4.66
CA ALA A 242 -13.61 0.13 -3.84
C ALA A 242 -14.17 -1.16 -4.47
N ASP A 243 -15.32 -1.04 -5.16
CA ASP A 243 -15.99 -2.13 -5.89
C ASP A 243 -15.21 -2.57 -7.14
N SER A 244 -14.81 -1.63 -7.98
CA SER A 244 -14.13 -1.94 -9.25
C SER A 244 -12.64 -2.25 -9.04
N GLY A 245 -12.04 -1.66 -8.01
CA GLY A 245 -10.63 -1.75 -7.70
C GLY A 245 -9.70 -1.36 -8.84
N THR A 246 -10.15 -0.50 -9.77
CA THR A 246 -9.39 -0.06 -10.94
C THR A 246 -9.67 1.40 -11.28
N TRP A 247 -8.71 2.09 -11.88
CA TRP A 247 -8.89 3.44 -12.41
C TRP A 247 -9.56 3.38 -13.78
N THR A 248 -10.67 4.11 -13.95
CA THR A 248 -11.42 4.20 -15.21
C THR A 248 -11.58 5.65 -15.64
N THR A 249 -11.55 5.91 -16.95
CA THR A 249 -11.80 7.26 -17.47
C THR A 249 -13.29 7.56 -17.39
N THR A 250 -13.66 8.55 -16.58
CA THR A 250 -15.06 8.93 -16.30
C THR A 250 -15.37 10.38 -16.67
N GLY A 251 -14.36 11.18 -16.99
CA GLY A 251 -14.52 12.59 -17.32
C GLY A 251 -13.32 13.21 -18.04
N PRO A 252 -13.35 14.53 -18.29
CA PRO A 252 -12.22 15.26 -18.85
C PRO A 252 -11.08 15.37 -17.84
N ARG A 253 -9.85 15.58 -18.34
CA ARG A 253 -8.68 15.91 -17.52
C ARG A 253 -8.80 17.33 -16.97
N ASP A 254 -9.37 17.43 -15.78
CA ASP A 254 -9.72 18.69 -15.12
C ASP A 254 -8.83 19.03 -13.92
N GLY A 255 -7.94 18.11 -13.51
CA GLY A 255 -7.11 18.26 -12.31
C GLY A 255 -7.92 18.44 -11.02
N VAL A 256 -9.17 17.97 -10.96
CA VAL A 256 -10.04 18.11 -9.79
C VAL A 256 -10.05 16.83 -8.96
N LEU A 257 -9.60 16.93 -7.71
CA LEU A 257 -9.67 15.85 -6.73
C LEU A 257 -11.04 15.83 -6.05
N SER A 258 -11.62 14.64 -5.93
CA SER A 258 -12.82 14.41 -5.13
C SER A 258 -12.82 13.00 -4.52
N LEU A 259 -13.62 12.83 -3.47
CA LEU A 259 -13.71 11.60 -2.69
C LEU A 259 -15.17 11.22 -2.47
N LEU A 260 -15.46 9.93 -2.65
CA LEU A 260 -16.76 9.30 -2.46
C LEU A 260 -16.69 8.46 -1.18
N ARG A 261 -17.63 8.66 -0.25
CA ARG A 261 -17.68 7.90 1.01
C ARG A 261 -18.74 6.81 0.96
N ALA A 262 -18.47 5.74 1.71
CA ALA A 262 -19.45 4.71 2.00
C ALA A 262 -20.77 5.33 2.45
N GLY A 263 -21.85 5.01 1.73
CA GLY A 263 -23.19 5.39 2.15
C GLY A 263 -23.44 4.87 3.57
N THR A 264 -23.90 5.74 4.47
CA THR A 264 -24.40 5.32 5.78
C THR A 264 -25.69 4.54 5.56
N GLY A 265 -25.56 3.24 5.29
CA GLY A 265 -26.67 2.29 5.26
C GLY A 265 -27.25 2.06 6.65
#